data_AF-A0A7C7BTV6-F1
#
_entry.id   AF-A0A7C7BTV6-F1
#
_cell.length_a   1.000
_cell.length_b   1.000
_cell.length_c   1.000
_cell.angle_alpha   90.00
_cell.angle_beta   90.00
_cell.angle_gamma   90.00
#
_symmetry.space_group_name_H-M   'P 1'
#
loop_
_entity.id
_entity.type
_entity.pdbx_description
1 polymer ?
#
loop_
_entity_poly.entity_id
_entity_poly.type
_entity_poly.pdbx_seq_one_letter_code
_entity_poly.pdbx_strand_id
1 'polypeptide(L)' 'MKFTNPLLKGSLIQRYKRFLADIILENGEKITAHCANTGSMLGVNDPGSEVWVSPTENPNRKLKYTWEMIR' A
#
# COMPACT_ATOMS: atom_id res chain seq x y z
N MET A 1 -13.04 12.00 -0.97
CA MET A 1 -12.96 10.80 -1.83
C MET A 1 -13.72 9.68 -1.13
N LYS A 2 -14.46 8.81 -1.84
CA LYS A 2 -15.17 7.68 -1.25
C LYS A 2 -14.47 6.39 -1.67
N PHE A 3 -13.94 5.63 -0.72
CA PHE A 3 -13.40 4.29 -0.96
C PHE A 3 -14.51 3.27 -0.76
N THR A 4 -14.61 2.29 -1.66
CA THR A 4 -15.64 1.24 -1.57
C THR A 4 -15.40 0.31 -0.38
N ASN A 5 -14.13 0.03 -0.09
CA ASN A 5 -13.71 -0.78 1.05
C ASN A 5 -13.05 0.09 2.12
N PRO A 6 -13.19 -0.26 3.41
CA PRO A 6 -12.43 0.38 4.47
C PRO A 6 -10.94 0.28 4.18
N LEU A 7 -10.23 1.38 4.41
CA LEU A 7 -8.79 1.38 4.29
C LEU A 7 -8.17 0.71 5.52
N LEU A 8 -7.14 -0.10 5.27
CA LEU A 8 -6.34 -0.72 6.30
C LEU A 8 -5.08 0.13 6.50
N LYS A 9 -4.78 0.45 7.75
CA LYS A 9 -3.58 1.20 8.12
C LYS A 9 -2.40 0.25 8.31
N GLY A 10 -1.21 0.73 7.98
CA GLY A 10 0.04 0.02 8.21
C GLY A 10 1.27 0.93 8.14
N SER A 11 2.44 0.31 8.27
CA SER A 11 3.74 0.95 8.14
C SER A 11 4.47 0.44 6.90
N LEU A 12 4.95 1.36 6.07
CA LEU A 12 5.73 1.04 4.88
C LEU A 12 7.05 0.39 5.28
N ILE A 13 7.39 -0.77 4.71
CA ILE A 13 8.73 -1.35 4.84
C ILE A 13 9.62 -0.82 3.72
N GLN A 14 9.15 -0.95 2.47
CA GLN A 14 9.89 -0.53 1.28
C GLN A 14 8.97 -0.42 0.08
N ARG A 15 9.29 0.49 -0.83
CA ARG A 15 8.75 0.53 -2.20
C ARG A 15 9.84 0.11 -3.17
N TYR A 16 9.52 -0.79 -4.09
CA TYR A 16 10.47 -1.33 -5.05
C TYR A 16 9.79 -1.68 -6.37
N LYS A 17 10.60 -1.82 -7.45
CA LYS A 17 10.12 -2.07 -8.81
C LYS A 17 8.99 -1.12 -9.25
N ARG A 18 8.98 0.11 -8.69
CA ARG A 18 7.98 1.19 -8.82
C ARG A 18 6.57 0.85 -8.31
N PHE A 19 6.07 -0.34 -8.58
CA PHE A 19 4.67 -0.72 -8.37
C PHE A 19 4.44 -1.66 -7.18
N LEU A 20 5.48 -2.02 -6.44
CA LEU A 20 5.39 -2.93 -5.30
C LEU A 20 5.75 -2.17 -4.03
N ALA A 21 4.96 -2.38 -2.98
CA ALA A 21 5.23 -1.86 -1.65
C ALA A 21 4.97 -2.96 -0.63
N ASP A 22 5.98 -3.27 0.19
CA ASP A 22 5.81 -4.16 1.34
C ASP A 22 5.37 -3.33 2.55
N ILE A 23 4.34 -3.78 3.25
CA ILE A 23 3.69 -3.04 4.33
C ILE A 23 3.39 -4.01 5.48
N ILE A 24 3.56 -3.57 6.73
CA ILE A 24 3.06 -4.25 7.92
C ILE A 24 1.76 -3.58 8.32
N LEU A 25 0.65 -4.31 8.26
CA LEU A 25 -0.65 -3.83 8.74
C LEU A 25 -0.67 -3.73 10.26
N GLU A 26 -1.59 -2.95 10.83
CA GLU A 26 -1.74 -2.81 12.29
C GLU A 26 -2.00 -4.14 13.03
N ASN A 27 -2.56 -5.14 12.34
CA ASN A 27 -2.76 -6.49 12.88
C ASN A 27 -1.48 -7.36 12.87
N GLY A 28 -0.34 -6.82 12.40
CA GLY A 28 0.94 -7.51 12.28
C GLY A 28 1.15 -8.29 10.98
N GLU A 29 0.15 -8.35 10.09
CA GLU A 29 0.27 -9.04 8.81
C GLU A 29 1.19 -8.29 7.86
N LYS A 30 2.17 -9.00 7.27
CA LYS A 30 3.01 -8.47 6.20
C LYS A 30 2.35 -8.72 4.85
N ILE A 31 2.08 -7.64 4.12
CA ILE A 31 1.45 -7.69 2.80
C ILE A 31 2.35 -7.06 1.74
N THR A 32 2.08 -7.37 0.47
CA THR A 32 2.60 -6.62 -0.68
C THR A 32 1.43 -5.93 -1.40
N ALA A 33 1.47 -4.61 -1.48
CA ALA A 33 0.48 -3.78 -2.13
C ALA A 33 0.97 -3.26 -3.48
N HIS A 34 0.01 -3.00 -4.37
CA HIS A 34 0.27 -2.26 -5.61
C HIS A 34 0.43 -0.77 -5.29
N CYS A 35 1.57 -0.19 -5.68
CA CYS A 35 1.76 1.25 -5.65
C CYS A 35 1.31 1.84 -7.00
N ALA A 36 0.18 2.54 -7.01
CA ALA A 36 -0.41 3.15 -8.21
C ALA A 36 0.25 4.49 -8.59
N ASN A 37 1.57 4.57 -8.47
CA ASN A 37 2.36 5.76 -8.80
C ASN A 37 3.59 5.33 -9.62
N THR A 38 3.74 5.89 -10.82
CA THR A 38 4.88 5.61 -11.72
C THR A 38 6.11 6.47 -11.44
N GLY A 39 5.94 7.58 -10.71
CA GLY A 39 6.98 8.55 -10.38
C GLY A 39 7.92 8.09 -9.26
N SER A 40 8.94 8.90 -8.95
CA SER A 40 9.98 8.56 -7.97
C SER A 40 9.44 8.45 -6.54
N MET A 41 8.36 9.16 -6.19
CA MET A 41 7.88 9.36 -4.81
C MET A 41 8.99 9.81 -3.85
N LEU A 42 9.90 10.65 -4.35
CA LEU A 42 10.97 11.23 -3.54
C LEU A 42 10.36 12.00 -2.35
N GLY A 43 10.75 11.63 -1.12
CA GLY A 43 10.25 12.24 0.11
C GLY A 43 8.85 11.78 0.53
N VAL A 44 8.28 10.77 -0.14
CA VAL A 44 6.96 10.19 0.17
C VAL A 44 6.98 8.67 -0.01
N ASN A 45 8.07 8.02 0.42
CA ASN A 45 8.23 6.57 0.40
C ASN A 45 9.20 6.05 1.46
N ASP A 46 9.39 6.80 2.55
CA ASP A 46 10.35 6.45 3.58
C ASP A 46 9.87 5.22 4.37
N PRO A 47 10.77 4.25 4.66
CA PRO A 47 10.45 3.15 5.56
C PRO A 47 9.96 3.66 6.93
N GLY A 48 8.91 3.04 7.45
CA GLY A 48 8.24 3.42 8.68
C GLY A 48 7.09 4.40 8.50
N SER A 49 6.94 5.05 7.34
CA SER A 49 5.81 5.95 7.07
C SER A 49 4.47 5.25 7.27
N GLU A 50 3.52 5.98 7.86
CA GLU A 50 2.13 5.53 7.98
C GLU A 50 1.50 5.55 6.60
N VAL A 51 0.93 4.42 6.20
CA VAL A 51 0.29 4.23 4.90
C VAL A 51 -1.08 3.61 5.06
N TRP A 52 -1.94 3.87 4.08
CA TRP A 52 -3.29 3.33 4.02
C TRP A 52 -3.46 2.55 2.72
N VAL A 53 -3.98 1.33 2.83
CA VAL A 53 -4.19 0.43 1.69
C VAL A 53 -5.66 0.04 1.55
N SER A 54 -6.13 -0.12 0.32
CA SER A 54 -7.44 -0.69 0.02
C SER A 54 -7.31 -2.17 -0.33
N PRO A 55 -8.14 -3.07 0.24
CA PRO A 55 -8.23 -4.45 -0.22
C PRO A 55 -9.05 -4.52 -1.52
N THR A 56 -8.70 -5.45 -2.41
CA THR A 56 -9.45 -5.72 -3.64
C THR A 56 -10.22 -7.03 -3.55
N GLU A 57 -11.50 -7.00 -3.95
CA GLU A 57 -12.34 -8.20 -4.01
C GLU A 57 -12.18 -8.96 -5.33
N ASN A 58 -11.46 -8.41 -6.31
CA ASN A 58 -11.28 -9.06 -7.60
C ASN A 58 -10.34 -10.28 -7.47
N PRO A 59 -10.85 -11.52 -7.65
CA PRO A 59 -10.05 -12.73 -7.46
C PRO A 59 -8.90 -12.83 -8.47
N ASN A 60 -9.04 -12.24 -9.66
CA ASN A 60 -8.05 -12.27 -10.75
C ASN A 60 -6.85 -11.35 -10.49
N ARG A 61 -6.93 -10.42 -9.52
CA ARG A 61 -5.79 -9.58 -9.17
C ARG A 61 -4.75 -10.36 -8.39
N LYS A 62 -3.50 -10.32 -8.86
CA LYS A 62 -2.34 -10.94 -8.20
C LYS A 62 -2.02 -10.28 -6.86
N LEU A 63 -2.03 -8.94 -6.81
CA LEU A 63 -1.85 -8.18 -5.58
C LEU A 63 -3.23 -7.86 -4.99
N LYS A 64 -3.44 -8.26 -3.74
CA LYS A 64 -4.74 -8.12 -3.06
C LYS A 64 -4.96 -6.75 -2.42
N TYR A 65 -3.94 -5.89 -2.45
CA TYR A 65 -3.96 -4.58 -1.85
C TYR A 65 -3.45 -3.51 -2.81
N THR A 66 -3.95 -2.29 -2.68
CA THR A 66 -3.45 -1.09 -3.37
C THR A 66 -3.08 -0.05 -2.31
N TRP A 67 -1.91 0.58 -2.44
CA TRP A 67 -1.49 1.69 -1.58
C TRP A 67 -2.15 2.99 -2.06
N GLU A 68 -3.01 3.55 -1.21
CA GLU A 68 -3.84 4.72 -1.52
C GLU A 68 -3.27 6.03 -0.96
N MET A 69 -2.76 6.00 0.27
CA MET A 69 -2.31 7.23 0.96
C MET A 69 -1.07 6.99 1.81
N ILE A 70 -0.30 8.06 2.00
CA ILE A 70 0.81 8.16 2.94
C ILE A 70 0.58 9.38 3.83
N ARG A 71 0.98 9.28 5.09
CA ARG A 71 1.00 10.39 6.04
C ARG A 71 2.44 10.79 6.37
#